data_AF-A0A1F6TKM2-F1
#
_entry.id   AF-A0A1F6TKM2-F1
#
_cell.length_a   1.000
_cell.length_b   1.000
_cell.length_c   1.000
_cell.angle_alpha   90.00
_cell.angle_beta   90.00
_cell.angle_gamma   90.00
#
_symmetry.space_group_name_H-M   'P 1'
#
loop_
_entity.id
_entity.type
_entity.pdbx_description
1 polymer ?
#
loop_
_entity_poly.entity_id
_entity_poly.type
_entity_poly.pdbx_seq_one_letter_code
_entity_poly.pdbx_strand_id
1 'polypeptide(L)'
;MYQFIKAVFMLLVAVSIASCSGTTEDGVEIVSYKTMLSRNLSNLNKLSVGMTKSQVMDIMGNFAAKTGDSLIPNPYKTEPFSAGKAQYEALYYLTRKYPPFTSIKLSQATPVVLKAGKVIGWSVDALQKARAGGIEK
;
A
#
# COMPACT_ATOMS: atom_id res chain seq x y z
N MET A 1 -46.17 -29.01 -36.40
CA MET A 1 -46.68 -27.62 -36.37
C MET A 1 -46.30 -27.03 -35.00
N TYR A 2 -45.03 -26.86 -34.61
CA TYR A 2 -43.94 -26.06 -35.19
C TYR A 2 -44.19 -24.54 -35.29
N GLN A 3 -45.01 -23.96 -34.39
CA GLN A 3 -45.19 -22.50 -34.34
C GLN A 3 -45.53 -21.94 -32.94
N PHE A 4 -44.86 -22.40 -31.89
CA PHE A 4 -44.77 -21.62 -30.63
C PHE A 4 -43.37 -21.65 -29.99
N ILE A 5 -42.37 -22.02 -30.80
CA ILE A 5 -40.95 -21.79 -30.54
C ILE A 5 -40.66 -20.39 -31.06
N LYS A 6 -40.58 -19.36 -30.19
CA LYS A 6 -39.79 -18.11 -30.39
C LYS A 6 -40.04 -16.95 -29.41
N ALA A 7 -40.98 -17.01 -28.47
CA ALA A 7 -41.39 -15.79 -27.76
C ALA A 7 -41.13 -15.74 -26.23
N VAL A 8 -40.23 -16.58 -25.70
CA VAL A 8 -39.78 -16.46 -24.30
C VAL A 8 -38.25 -16.62 -24.22
N PHE A 9 -37.57 -15.98 -25.16
CA PHE A 9 -36.10 -15.89 -25.20
C PHE A 9 -35.70 -14.41 -25.28
N MET A 10 -36.30 -13.58 -24.42
CA MET A 10 -35.97 -12.16 -24.30
C MET A 10 -36.51 -11.62 -22.97
N LEU A 11 -35.97 -12.11 -21.85
CA LEU A 11 -35.99 -11.33 -20.62
C LEU A 11 -34.54 -10.94 -20.28
N LEU A 12 -34.18 -9.84 -20.93
CA LEU A 12 -33.13 -8.88 -20.62
C LEU A 12 -33.02 -8.67 -19.09
N VAL A 13 -32.06 -9.34 -18.44
CA VAL A 13 -31.52 -8.85 -17.17
C VAL A 13 -30.21 -8.15 -17.50
N ALA A 14 -30.35 -6.84 -17.73
CA ALA A 14 -29.23 -5.91 -17.80
C ALA A 14 -28.54 -5.88 -16.43
N VAL A 15 -27.52 -6.71 -16.24
CA VAL A 15 -26.60 -6.58 -15.11
C VAL A 15 -25.70 -5.39 -15.41
N SER A 16 -26.07 -4.24 -14.85
CA SER A 16 -25.28 -3.02 -14.87
C SER A 16 -23.98 -3.25 -14.11
N ILE A 17 -22.91 -3.59 -14.84
CA ILE A 17 -21.55 -3.55 -14.30
C ILE A 17 -21.18 -2.07 -14.21
N ALA A 18 -21.46 -1.44 -13.07
CA ALA A 18 -20.87 -0.17 -12.70
C ALA A 18 -19.38 -0.42 -12.40
N SER A 19 -18.57 -0.58 -13.45
CA SER A 19 -17.12 -0.53 -13.33
C SER A 19 -16.73 0.91 -13.02
N CYS A 20 -16.43 1.20 -11.76
CA CYS A 20 -15.67 2.39 -11.40
C CYS A 20 -14.28 2.27 -12.05
N SER A 21 -14.09 2.93 -13.18
CA SER A 21 -12.79 3.05 -13.84
C SER A 21 -11.84 3.87 -12.96
N GLY A 22 -11.03 3.18 -12.15
CA GLY A 22 -9.79 3.76 -11.66
C GLY A 22 -8.89 4.06 -12.87
N THR A 23 -8.31 5.26 -12.93
CA THR A 23 -7.29 5.56 -13.93
C THR A 23 -6.04 4.76 -13.57
N THR A 24 -5.76 3.73 -14.37
CA THR A 24 -4.53 2.94 -14.29
C THR A 24 -3.55 3.44 -15.34
N GLU A 25 -2.41 3.97 -14.90
CA GLU A 25 -1.23 4.12 -15.76
C GLU A 25 -0.36 2.88 -15.47
N ASP A 26 -0.04 2.09 -16.51
CA ASP A 26 0.77 0.87 -16.41
C ASP A 26 0.32 -0.16 -15.33
N GLY A 27 -1.00 -0.27 -15.11
CA GLY A 27 -1.57 -1.20 -14.13
C GLY A 27 -1.44 -0.77 -12.67
N VAL A 28 -0.95 0.44 -12.41
CA VAL A 28 -0.89 1.04 -11.06
C VAL A 28 -2.08 1.97 -10.87
N GLU A 29 -2.87 1.76 -9.81
CA GLU A 29 -3.98 2.64 -9.46
C GLU A 29 -3.45 4.02 -9.04
N ILE A 30 -3.90 5.08 -9.71
CA ILE A 30 -3.58 6.46 -9.33
C ILE A 30 -4.66 7.01 -8.41
N VAL A 31 -4.26 7.39 -7.19
CA VAL A 31 -5.16 7.93 -6.16
C VAL A 31 -4.77 9.35 -5.77
N SER A 32 -5.69 10.08 -5.12
CA SER A 32 -5.32 11.36 -4.50
C SER A 32 -4.32 11.15 -3.36
N TYR A 33 -3.46 12.13 -3.09
CA TYR A 33 -2.55 12.10 -1.94
C TYR A 33 -3.29 11.85 -0.62
N LYS A 34 -4.45 12.49 -0.41
CA LYS A 34 -5.30 12.28 0.76
C LYS A 34 -5.78 10.83 0.86
N THR A 35 -6.17 10.22 -0.26
CA THR A 35 -6.58 8.81 -0.33
C THR A 35 -5.42 7.88 0.02
N MET A 36 -4.22 8.14 -0.52
CA MET A 36 -3.01 7.38 -0.18
C MET A 36 -2.74 7.39 1.33
N LEU A 37 -2.73 8.56 1.97
CA LEU A 37 -2.49 8.66 3.41
C LEU A 37 -3.53 7.88 4.22
N SER A 38 -4.82 8.02 3.87
CA SER A 38 -5.91 7.33 4.56
C SER A 38 -5.84 5.81 4.39
N ARG A 39 -5.55 5.32 3.19
CA ARG A 39 -5.41 3.89 2.90
C ARG A 39 -4.21 3.31 3.63
N ASN A 40 -3.05 3.97 3.56
CA ASN A 40 -1.85 3.54 4.28
C ASN A 40 -2.09 3.46 5.79
N LEU A 41 -2.73 4.47 6.38
CA LEU A 41 -3.04 4.45 7.81
C LEU A 41 -3.98 3.28 8.17
N SER A 42 -5.00 3.02 7.35
CA SER A 42 -5.90 1.89 7.56
C SER A 42 -5.22 0.53 7.36
N ASN A 43 -4.32 0.41 6.39
CA ASN A 43 -3.64 -0.83 6.04
C ASN A 43 -2.55 -1.19 7.06
N LEU A 44 -1.88 -0.20 7.66
CA LEU A 44 -0.92 -0.44 8.74
C LEU A 44 -1.55 -1.18 9.92
N ASN A 45 -2.81 -0.90 10.23
CA ASN A 45 -3.54 -1.59 11.32
C ASN A 45 -3.85 -3.06 11.00
N LYS A 46 -3.69 -3.49 9.75
CA LYS A 46 -3.88 -4.88 9.31
C LYS A 46 -2.59 -5.67 9.33
N LEU A 47 -1.44 -5.02 9.53
CA LEU A 47 -0.16 -5.69 9.61
C LEU A 47 -0.01 -6.48 10.91
N SER A 48 0.79 -7.52 10.86
CA SER A 48 1.14 -8.33 12.03
C SER A 48 2.61 -8.70 11.98
N VAL A 49 3.21 -8.85 13.16
CA VAL A 49 4.59 -9.35 13.29
C VAL A 49 4.69 -10.75 12.67
N GLY A 50 5.78 -11.01 11.97
CA GLY A 50 6.03 -12.28 11.27
C GLY A 50 5.54 -12.33 9.82
N MET A 51 4.72 -11.37 9.37
CA MET A 51 4.31 -11.27 7.96
C MET A 51 5.52 -11.13 7.03
N THR A 52 5.47 -11.77 5.87
CA THR A 52 6.52 -11.65 4.85
C THR A 52 6.43 -10.31 4.12
N LYS A 53 7.52 -9.91 3.47
CA LYS A 53 7.53 -8.73 2.59
C LYS A 53 6.39 -8.75 1.56
N SER A 54 6.12 -9.88 0.93
CA SER A 54 5.02 -10.01 -0.04
C SER A 54 3.68 -9.70 0.60
N GLN A 55 3.40 -10.29 1.76
CA GLN A 55 2.15 -10.04 2.50
C GLN A 55 2.00 -8.57 2.90
N VAL A 56 3.10 -7.91 3.28
CA VAL A 56 3.09 -6.47 3.56
C VAL A 56 2.74 -5.68 2.30
N MET A 57 3.37 -5.98 1.17
CA MET A 57 3.09 -5.31 -0.10
C MET A 57 1.64 -5.52 -0.56
N ASP A 58 1.10 -6.72 -0.38
CA ASP A 58 -0.29 -7.05 -0.72
C ASP A 58 -1.29 -6.28 0.16
N ILE A 59 -1.03 -6.22 1.48
CA ILE A 59 -1.87 -5.50 2.44
C ILE A 59 -1.79 -3.99 2.23
N MET A 60 -0.58 -3.46 2.05
CA MET A 60 -0.35 -2.02 1.88
C MET A 60 -0.83 -1.53 0.52
N GLY A 61 -0.82 -2.40 -0.49
CA GLY A 61 -1.31 -2.16 -1.84
C GLY A 61 -0.28 -1.50 -2.75
N ASN A 62 -0.41 -1.79 -4.04
CA ASN A 62 0.39 -1.19 -5.11
C ASN A 62 -0.42 -0.09 -5.81
N PHE A 63 -0.31 1.13 -5.30
CA PHE A 63 -0.94 2.32 -5.88
C PHE A 63 0.03 3.49 -5.79
N ALA A 64 -0.24 4.55 -6.54
CA ALA A 64 0.56 5.76 -6.52
C ALA A 64 -0.31 7.00 -6.33
N ALA A 65 0.27 8.08 -5.82
CA ALA A 65 -0.42 9.34 -5.66
C ALA A 65 0.17 10.41 -6.57
N LYS A 66 -0.70 11.13 -7.28
CA LYS A 66 -0.30 12.28 -8.08
C LYS A 66 -0.20 13.54 -7.21
N THR A 67 0.95 14.21 -7.23
CA THR A 67 1.20 15.48 -6.55
C THR A 67 1.81 16.49 -7.52
N GLY A 68 1.05 17.50 -7.94
CA GLY A 68 1.49 18.39 -9.02
C GLY A 68 1.92 17.59 -10.25
N ASP A 69 3.20 17.74 -10.63
CA ASP A 69 3.81 17.08 -11.79
C ASP A 69 4.53 15.76 -11.45
N SER A 70 4.46 15.28 -10.20
CA SER A 70 5.17 14.08 -9.74
C SER A 70 4.22 12.97 -9.32
N LEU A 71 4.67 11.73 -9.55
CA LEU A 71 4.01 10.53 -9.07
C LEU A 71 4.76 9.96 -7.86
N ILE A 72 4.03 9.72 -6.77
CA ILE A 72 4.56 9.19 -5.51
C ILE A 72 4.20 7.70 -5.46
N PRO A 73 5.18 6.78 -5.40
CA PRO A 73 4.89 5.35 -5.28
C PRO A 73 4.44 4.96 -3.86
N ASN A 74 3.88 3.76 -3.73
CA ASN A 74 3.59 3.10 -2.46
C ASN A 74 4.26 1.72 -2.43
N PRO A 75 5.27 1.46 -1.58
CA PRO A 75 5.87 2.34 -0.58
C PRO A 75 6.56 3.57 -1.19
N TYR A 76 6.67 4.65 -0.40
CA TYR A 76 7.33 5.88 -0.82
C TYR A 76 8.85 5.70 -0.93
N LYS A 77 9.43 4.91 -0.03
CA LYS A 77 10.86 4.60 -0.03
C LYS A 77 11.10 3.23 0.58
N THR A 78 12.11 2.54 0.09
CA THR A 78 12.65 1.30 0.64
C THR A 78 14.11 1.49 0.98
N GLU A 79 14.53 1.09 2.18
CA GLU A 79 15.90 1.24 2.67
C GLU A 79 16.38 -0.06 3.33
N PRO A 80 17.25 -0.85 2.69
CA PRO A 80 17.95 -1.94 3.34
C PRO A 80 19.04 -1.38 4.28
N PHE A 81 19.22 -2.01 5.44
CA PHE A 81 20.29 -1.65 6.38
C PHE A 81 20.72 -2.87 7.21
N SER A 82 21.95 -2.84 7.73
CA SER A 82 22.47 -3.90 8.60
C SER A 82 22.73 -3.35 10.00
N ALA A 83 22.43 -4.14 11.03
CA ALA A 83 22.83 -3.84 12.41
C ALA A 83 23.42 -5.12 13.04
N GLY A 84 24.70 -5.05 13.39
CA GLY A 84 25.47 -6.23 13.79
C GLY A 84 25.53 -7.27 12.66
N LYS A 85 25.12 -8.51 12.95
CA LYS A 85 25.06 -9.61 11.97
C LYS A 85 23.70 -9.74 11.26
N ALA A 86 22.71 -8.93 11.64
CA ALA A 86 21.36 -9.03 11.11
C ALA A 86 21.13 -8.05 9.96
N GLN A 87 20.42 -8.53 8.93
CA GLN A 87 19.96 -7.74 7.78
C GLN A 87 18.51 -7.30 8.00
N TYR A 88 18.28 -6.01 7.80
CA TYR A 88 17.00 -5.36 7.96
C TYR A 88 16.59 -4.61 6.69
N GLU A 89 15.30 -4.34 6.57
CA GLU A 89 14.72 -3.53 5.52
C GLU A 89 13.63 -2.63 6.11
N ALA A 90 13.63 -1.35 5.77
CA ALA A 90 12.58 -0.40 6.14
C ALA A 90 11.78 -0.01 4.90
N LEU A 91 10.47 -0.26 4.94
CA LEU A 91 9.50 0.20 3.95
C LEU A 91 8.78 1.42 4.51
N TYR A 92 8.96 2.58 3.89
CA TYR A 92 8.39 3.84 4.36
C TYR A 92 7.07 4.12 3.64
N TYR A 93 5.98 4.14 4.41
CA TYR A 93 4.63 4.44 3.91
C TYR A 93 4.16 5.79 4.41
N LEU A 94 3.72 6.68 3.51
CA LEU A 94 3.23 7.99 3.88
C LEU A 94 1.92 7.88 4.67
N THR A 95 1.87 8.46 5.87
CA THR A 95 0.73 8.40 6.79
C THR A 95 0.34 9.73 7.39
N ARG A 96 1.22 10.73 7.35
CA ARG A 96 0.97 12.07 7.91
C ARG A 96 0.77 13.11 6.81
N LYS A 97 -0.18 14.02 7.04
CA LYS A 97 -0.35 15.21 6.21
C LYS A 97 0.81 16.18 6.40
N TYR A 98 1.02 17.02 5.39
CA TYR A 98 1.95 18.13 5.47
C TYR A 98 1.35 19.35 4.74
N PRO A 99 1.82 20.58 5.02
CA PRO A 99 1.25 21.78 4.43
C PRO A 99 1.26 21.73 2.90
N PRO A 100 0.27 22.32 2.23
CA PRO A 100 0.29 22.45 0.77
C PRO A 100 1.57 23.16 0.30
N PHE A 101 2.01 22.86 -0.92
CA PHE A 101 3.19 23.46 -1.58
C PHE A 101 4.55 23.18 -0.91
N THR A 102 4.64 22.12 -0.12
CA THR A 102 5.91 21.71 0.49
C THR A 102 6.33 20.33 -0.01
N SER A 103 7.65 20.12 -0.11
CA SER A 103 8.20 18.84 -0.54
C SER A 103 7.86 17.72 0.44
N ILE A 104 7.62 16.53 -0.09
CA ILE A 104 7.40 15.31 0.70
C ILE A 104 8.69 14.98 1.44
N LYS A 105 8.55 14.69 2.74
CA LYS A 105 9.67 14.37 3.63
C LYS A 105 9.49 12.99 4.23
N LEU A 106 10.60 12.29 4.48
CA LEU A 106 10.58 10.98 5.12
C LEU A 106 9.93 10.99 6.52
N SER A 107 9.97 12.13 7.22
CA SER A 107 9.30 12.32 8.52
C SER A 107 7.77 12.20 8.46
N GLN A 108 7.18 12.24 7.27
CA GLN A 108 5.75 12.01 7.04
C GLN A 108 5.39 10.52 6.92
N ALA A 109 6.40 9.66 6.80
CA ALA A 109 6.23 8.24 6.61
C ALA A 109 6.30 7.48 7.94
N THR A 110 5.53 6.41 8.04
CA THR A 110 5.68 5.37 9.05
C THR A 110 6.53 4.24 8.46
N PRO A 111 7.67 3.90 9.07
CA PRO A 111 8.48 2.77 8.62
C PRO A 111 7.87 1.46 9.09
N VAL A 112 7.72 0.51 8.18
CA VAL A 112 7.53 -0.92 8.48
C VAL A 112 8.89 -1.58 8.40
N VAL A 113 9.30 -2.22 9.49
CA VAL A 113 10.64 -2.78 9.63
C VAL A 113 10.58 -4.29 9.46
N LEU A 114 11.44 -4.82 8.61
CA LEU A 114 11.61 -6.23 8.36
C LEU A 114 13.00 -6.69 8.82
N LYS A 115 13.08 -7.90 9.37
CA LYS A 115 14.32 -8.63 9.66
C LYS A 115 14.24 -9.96 8.91
N ALA A 116 15.25 -10.28 8.11
CA ALA A 116 15.25 -11.48 7.27
C ALA A 116 13.93 -11.68 6.48
N GLY A 117 13.40 -10.59 5.92
CA GLY A 117 12.18 -10.60 5.10
C GLY A 117 10.85 -10.72 5.86
N LYS A 118 10.86 -10.69 7.20
CA LYS A 118 9.66 -10.74 8.05
C LYS A 118 9.49 -9.49 8.89
N VAL A 119 8.24 -9.03 9.06
CA VAL A 119 7.90 -7.86 9.89
C VAL A 119 8.28 -8.09 11.35
N ILE A 120 9.01 -7.15 11.93
CA ILE A 120 9.33 -7.11 13.37
C ILE A 120 8.61 -5.97 14.11
N GLY A 121 8.06 -5.01 13.36
CA GLY A 121 7.28 -3.90 13.90
C GLY A 121 7.15 -2.75 12.89
N TRP A 122 6.33 -1.76 13.23
CA TRP A 122 6.12 -0.57 12.41
C TRP A 122 5.94 0.66 13.31
N SER A 123 6.98 1.48 13.38
CA SER A 123 7.01 2.78 14.04
C SER A 123 8.43 3.33 13.97
N VAL A 124 8.57 4.61 14.28
CA VAL A 124 9.90 5.21 14.49
C VAL A 124 10.67 4.46 15.58
N ASP A 125 9.99 4.04 16.67
CA ASP A 125 10.61 3.30 17.76
C ASP A 125 11.07 1.91 17.32
N ALA A 126 10.28 1.19 16.50
CA ALA A 126 10.67 -0.09 15.95
C ALA A 126 11.91 0.03 15.06
N LEU A 127 11.98 1.11 14.25
CA LEU A 127 13.15 1.40 13.42
C LEU A 127 14.39 1.73 14.26
N GLN A 128 14.24 2.54 15.32
CA GLN A 128 15.34 2.87 16.22
C GLN A 128 15.85 1.62 16.95
N LYS A 129 14.96 0.78 17.46
CA LYS A 129 15.30 -0.50 18.09
C LYS A 129 16.06 -1.43 17.14
N ALA A 130 15.60 -1.55 15.90
CA ALA A 130 16.28 -2.34 14.87
C ALA A 130 17.68 -1.80 14.55
N ARG A 131 17.83 -0.48 14.42
CA ARG A 131 19.12 0.18 14.18
C ARG A 131 20.09 0.06 15.36
N ALA A 132 19.56 0.02 16.59
CA ALA A 132 20.34 -0.26 17.79
C ALA A 132 20.70 -1.76 17.95
N GLY A 133 20.24 -2.63 17.05
CA GLY A 133 20.48 -4.08 17.10
C GLY A 133 19.56 -4.85 18.06
N GLY A 134 18.58 -4.20 18.68
CA GLY A 134 17.78 -4.76 19.78
C GLY A 134 16.32 -4.94 19.41
N ILE A 135 15.98 -6.07 18.78
CA ILE A 135 14.67 -6.71 18.93
C ILE A 135 14.94 -8.20 19.19
N GLU A 136 15.51 -8.47 20.37
CA GLU A 136 15.44 -9.79 21.00
C GLU A 136 14.30 -9.72 22.02
N LYS A 137 13.21 -10.42 21.72
CA LYS A 137 12.27 -10.92 22.71
C LYS A 137 12.24 -12.43 22.56
#